data_AF-A0A810Q1R9-F1
#
_entry.id   AF-A0A810Q1R9-F1
#
_cell.length_a   1.000
_cell.length_b   1.000
_cell.length_c   1.000
_cell.angle_alpha   90.00
_cell.angle_beta   90.00
_cell.angle_gamma   90.00
#
_symmetry.space_group_name_H-M   'P 1'
#
loop_
_entity.id
_entity.type
_entity.pdbx_description
1 polymer ?
#
loop_
_entity_poly.entity_id
_entity_poly.type
_entity_poly.pdbx_seq_one_letter_code
_entity_poly.pdbx_strand_id
1 'polypeptide(L)'
;MARRKDPSPRKPGALLLTLVLLALALTGATLAYLITHTDPVPNRFTPAHVSCNVTEDFDGTTKKNVNVTNTGDIDAYLRVKLVTYRVNDDGQHIGGTAAIPAFTPGDGWVKYGDYYYYTYPVAPGQQPETPLIDSLTLTGSYSDADGGKQALEIMAEAIQSAPTDALGQAWGVTITPGRVAQYQ
;
A
#
# COMPACT_ATOMS: atom_id res chain seq x y z
N MET A 1 69.09 -25.34 -70.38
CA MET A 1 67.79 -24.64 -70.48
C MET A 1 67.17 -24.57 -69.09
N ALA A 2 67.14 -23.41 -68.45
CA ALA A 2 66.47 -23.21 -67.16
C ALA A 2 65.19 -22.39 -67.40
N ARG A 3 64.03 -22.99 -67.11
CA ARG A 3 62.71 -22.37 -67.32
C ARG A 3 62.44 -21.42 -66.14
N ARG A 4 62.46 -20.10 -66.38
CA ARG A 4 62.04 -19.10 -65.38
C ARG A 4 60.54 -19.26 -65.10
N LYS A 5 60.18 -19.27 -63.81
CA LYS A 5 58.80 -19.33 -63.32
C LYS A 5 58.34 -17.90 -63.08
N ASP A 6 57.43 -17.40 -63.91
CA ASP A 6 56.89 -16.05 -63.74
C ASP A 6 56.02 -15.94 -62.48
N PRO A 7 56.11 -14.83 -61.72
CA PRO A 7 55.29 -14.65 -60.53
C PRO A 7 53.84 -14.33 -60.93
N SER A 8 52.88 -14.99 -60.25
CA SER A 8 51.45 -14.80 -60.50
C SER A 8 51.00 -13.35 -60.22
N PRO A 9 50.08 -12.78 -61.03
CA PRO A 9 49.59 -11.42 -60.81
C PRO A 9 48.81 -11.33 -59.50
N ARG A 10 49.15 -10.36 -58.65
CA ARG A 10 48.41 -10.05 -57.42
C ARG A 10 47.01 -9.57 -57.82
N LYS A 11 45.95 -10.21 -57.30
CA LYS A 11 44.54 -9.89 -57.60
C LYS A 11 43.96 -8.98 -56.50
N PRO A 12 44.04 -7.64 -56.63
CA PRO A 12 43.59 -6.72 -55.57
C PRO A 12 42.09 -6.88 -55.26
N GLY A 13 41.26 -7.22 -56.24
CA GLY A 13 39.84 -7.49 -56.03
C GLY A 13 39.55 -8.71 -55.13
N ALA A 14 40.42 -9.74 -55.17
CA ALA A 14 40.29 -10.87 -54.25
C ALA A 14 40.62 -10.45 -52.81
N LEU A 15 41.60 -9.55 -52.63
CA LEU A 15 42.02 -9.05 -51.32
C LEU A 15 40.97 -8.13 -50.68
N LEU A 16 40.32 -7.29 -51.49
CA LEU A 16 39.19 -6.46 -51.05
C LEU A 16 37.99 -7.33 -50.64
N LEU A 17 37.68 -8.37 -51.42
CA LEU A 17 36.59 -9.29 -51.09
C LEU A 17 36.84 -10.02 -49.77
N THR A 18 38.07 -10.49 -49.51
CA THR A 18 38.40 -11.10 -48.21
C THR A 18 38.29 -10.10 -47.06
N LEU A 19 38.68 -8.85 -47.27
CA LEU A 19 38.56 -7.81 -46.24
C LEU A 19 37.08 -7.53 -45.88
N VAL A 20 36.21 -7.47 -46.89
CA VAL A 20 34.76 -7.31 -46.69
C VAL A 20 34.16 -8.52 -45.96
N LEU A 21 34.55 -9.74 -46.35
CA LEU A 21 34.07 -10.96 -45.68
C LEU A 21 34.53 -11.04 -44.22
N LEU A 22 35.77 -10.64 -43.92
CA LEU A 22 36.28 -10.54 -42.54
C LEU A 22 35.51 -9.51 -41.72
N ALA A 23 35.22 -8.34 -42.28
CA ALA A 23 34.44 -7.31 -41.60
C ALA A 23 33.01 -7.77 -41.29
N LEU A 24 32.35 -8.45 -42.23
CA LEU A 24 31.02 -9.03 -42.04
C LEU A 24 31.03 -10.16 -40.98
N ALA A 25 32.05 -11.02 -41.01
CA ALA A 25 32.19 -12.10 -40.03
C ALA A 25 32.44 -11.57 -38.61
N LEU A 26 33.31 -10.56 -38.47
CA LEU A 26 33.61 -9.94 -37.18
C LEU A 26 32.38 -9.24 -36.60
N THR A 27 31.70 -8.41 -37.39
CA THR A 27 30.49 -7.70 -36.94
C THR A 27 29.34 -8.66 -36.60
N GLY A 28 29.16 -9.74 -37.38
CA GLY A 28 28.20 -10.79 -37.09
C GLY A 28 28.52 -11.57 -35.81
N ALA A 29 29.80 -11.90 -35.59
CA ALA A 29 30.25 -12.56 -34.36
C ALA A 29 30.06 -11.66 -33.13
N THR A 30 30.34 -10.35 -33.23
CA THR A 30 30.11 -9.40 -32.13
C THR A 30 28.63 -9.28 -31.82
N LEU A 31 27.76 -9.17 -32.84
CA LEU A 31 26.31 -9.09 -32.63
C LEU A 31 25.76 -10.38 -31.99
N ALA A 32 26.19 -11.55 -32.46
CA ALA A 32 25.81 -12.82 -31.88
C ALA A 32 26.32 -12.98 -30.44
N TYR A 33 27.55 -12.55 -30.15
CA TYR A 33 28.12 -12.56 -28.80
C TYR A 33 27.31 -11.67 -27.85
N LEU A 34 26.97 -10.44 -28.26
CA LEU A 34 26.13 -9.54 -27.47
C LEU A 34 24.75 -10.17 -27.20
N ILE A 35 24.07 -10.68 -28.21
CA ILE A 35 22.72 -11.28 -28.05
C ILE A 35 22.76 -12.52 -27.15
N THR A 36 23.81 -13.35 -27.25
CA THR A 36 23.91 -14.59 -26.46
C THR A 36 24.42 -14.39 -25.04
N HIS A 37 25.08 -13.26 -24.75
CA HIS A 37 25.64 -12.95 -23.43
C HIS A 37 24.94 -11.78 -22.73
N THR A 38 23.86 -11.24 -23.31
CA THR A 38 22.95 -10.35 -22.61
C THR A 38 21.68 -11.11 -22.24
N ASP A 39 21.73 -11.85 -21.15
CA ASP A 39 20.48 -12.28 -20.50
C ASP A 39 19.69 -11.01 -20.13
N PRO A 40 18.38 -10.94 -20.44
CA PRO A 40 17.56 -9.84 -19.99
C PRO A 40 17.66 -9.75 -18.47
N VAL A 41 18.13 -8.62 -17.94
CA VAL A 41 17.99 -8.33 -16.51
C VAL A 41 16.56 -7.82 -16.33
N PRO A 42 15.62 -8.62 -15.81
CA PRO A 42 14.26 -8.16 -15.64
C PRO A 42 14.27 -7.05 -14.59
N ASN A 43 13.92 -5.82 -14.99
CA ASN A 43 13.64 -4.76 -14.06
C ASN A 43 12.28 -5.04 -13.40
N ARG A 44 12.29 -5.86 -12.35
CA ARG A 44 11.07 -6.26 -11.64
C ARG A 44 10.63 -5.13 -10.73
N PHE A 45 9.62 -4.39 -11.16
CA PHE A 45 8.93 -3.44 -10.31
C PHE A 45 7.84 -4.16 -9.51
N THR A 46 7.96 -4.19 -8.18
CA THR A 46 6.93 -4.69 -7.28
C THR A 46 6.30 -3.47 -6.58
N PRO A 47 5.05 -3.10 -6.90
CA PRO A 47 4.36 -2.02 -6.20
C PRO A 47 4.14 -2.37 -4.72
N ALA A 48 4.15 -1.37 -3.85
CA ALA A 48 3.81 -1.55 -2.44
C ALA A 48 2.33 -1.92 -2.28
N HIS A 49 2.03 -2.77 -1.31
CA HIS A 49 0.69 -3.22 -0.97
C HIS A 49 0.30 -2.67 0.41
N VAL A 50 -0.72 -1.83 0.44
CA VAL A 50 -1.24 -1.23 1.69
C VAL A 50 -2.57 -1.88 2.04
N SER A 51 -2.66 -2.45 3.24
CA SER A 51 -3.88 -3.01 3.79
C SER A 51 -3.87 -2.93 5.31
N CYS A 52 -5.05 -2.99 5.92
CA CYS A 52 -5.19 -3.05 7.37
C CYS A 52 -6.33 -3.95 7.80
N ASN A 53 -6.31 -4.36 9.07
CA ASN A 53 -7.37 -5.15 9.68
C ASN A 53 -7.76 -4.57 11.03
N VAL A 54 -9.06 -4.50 11.31
CA VAL A 54 -9.58 -4.09 12.62
C VAL A 54 -9.57 -5.31 13.56
N THR A 55 -9.14 -5.09 14.79
CA THR A 55 -9.23 -6.06 15.89
C THR A 55 -10.04 -5.45 17.02
N GLU A 56 -10.94 -6.24 17.61
CA GLU A 56 -11.76 -5.84 18.75
C GLU A 56 -12.24 -7.07 19.53
N ASP A 57 -12.50 -6.87 20.82
CA ASP A 57 -13.21 -7.82 21.66
C ASP A 57 -14.64 -7.31 21.91
N PHE A 58 -15.66 -8.13 21.64
CA PHE A 58 -17.06 -7.76 21.89
C PHE A 58 -17.77 -8.79 22.75
N ASP A 59 -18.27 -8.36 23.91
CA ASP A 59 -19.00 -9.23 24.85
C ASP A 59 -20.52 -9.23 24.67
N GLY A 60 -21.01 -8.61 23.58
CA GLY A 60 -22.44 -8.41 23.31
C GLY A 60 -22.97 -7.05 23.78
N THR A 61 -22.24 -6.35 24.65
CA THR A 61 -22.63 -5.03 25.17
C THR A 61 -21.50 -3.99 25.07
N THR A 62 -20.27 -4.43 25.24
CA THR A 62 -19.09 -3.58 25.34
C THR A 62 -18.05 -4.04 24.33
N LYS A 63 -17.56 -3.09 23.54
CA LYS A 63 -16.40 -3.27 22.66
C LYS A 63 -15.13 -2.86 23.41
N LYS A 64 -14.09 -3.68 23.35
CA LYS A 64 -12.81 -3.44 24.02
C LYS A 64 -11.66 -3.65 23.06
N ASN A 65 -10.52 -3.07 23.39
CA ASN A 65 -9.27 -3.23 22.66
C ASN A 65 -9.41 -2.97 21.15
N VAL A 66 -10.24 -1.99 20.75
CA VAL A 66 -10.46 -1.69 19.34
C VAL A 66 -9.18 -1.08 18.77
N ASN A 67 -8.54 -1.79 17.86
CA ASN A 67 -7.29 -1.36 17.24
C ASN A 67 -7.26 -1.73 15.75
N VAL A 68 -6.21 -1.26 15.07
CA VAL A 68 -6.00 -1.50 13.64
C VAL A 68 -4.57 -1.98 13.41
N THR A 69 -4.45 -3.16 12.81
CA THR A 69 -3.15 -3.72 12.40
C THR A 69 -2.87 -3.34 10.95
N ASN A 70 -1.67 -2.84 10.67
CA ASN A 70 -1.17 -2.72 9.30
C ASN A 70 -0.80 -4.11 8.78
N THR A 71 -1.54 -4.61 7.80
CA THR A 71 -1.31 -5.92 7.17
C THR A 71 -0.63 -5.81 5.80
N GLY A 72 -0.28 -4.59 5.40
CA GLY A 72 0.49 -4.31 4.19
C GLY A 72 1.98 -4.64 4.34
N ASP A 73 2.75 -4.31 3.30
CA ASP A 73 4.19 -4.56 3.23
C ASP A 73 5.05 -3.28 3.37
N ILE A 74 4.40 -2.14 3.63
CA ILE A 74 5.05 -0.83 3.86
C ILE A 74 4.46 -0.14 5.09
N ASP A 75 5.24 0.75 5.70
CA ASP A 75 4.78 1.66 6.75
C ASP A 75 3.56 2.46 6.27
N ALA A 76 2.50 2.48 7.08
CA ALA A 76 1.24 3.10 6.72
C ALA A 76 0.70 3.99 7.84
N TYR A 77 0.05 5.09 7.45
CA TYR A 77 -0.86 5.81 8.35
C TYR A 77 -2.20 5.11 8.36
N LEU A 78 -2.85 5.14 9.53
CA LEU A 78 -4.14 4.51 9.77
C LEU A 78 -5.18 5.56 10.14
N ARG A 79 -6.40 5.43 9.62
CA ARG A 79 -7.56 6.18 10.11
C ARG A 79 -8.75 5.26 10.31
N VAL A 80 -9.62 5.64 11.23
CA VAL A 80 -10.81 4.89 11.60
C VAL A 80 -12.04 5.78 11.53
N LYS A 81 -13.10 5.29 10.91
CA LYS A 81 -14.45 5.85 11.01
C LYS A 81 -15.32 4.93 11.85
N LEU A 82 -16.01 5.53 12.80
CA LEU A 82 -16.98 4.86 13.66
C LEU A 82 -18.38 5.09 13.08
N VAL A 83 -19.07 4.03 12.70
CA VAL A 83 -20.42 4.09 12.14
C VAL A 83 -21.38 3.43 13.11
N THR A 84 -22.36 4.18 13.60
CA THR A 84 -23.34 3.67 14.55
C THR A 84 -24.74 3.72 13.98
N TYR A 85 -25.53 2.71 14.33
CA TYR A 85 -26.91 2.55 13.90
C TYR A 85 -27.65 1.72 14.94
N ARG A 86 -28.95 1.50 14.73
CA ARG A 86 -29.78 0.68 15.61
C ARG A 86 -30.15 -0.64 14.95
N VAL A 87 -30.28 -1.66 15.78
CA VAL A 87 -30.78 -2.98 15.38
C VAL A 87 -31.94 -3.42 16.27
N ASN A 88 -32.87 -4.18 15.70
CA ASN A 88 -33.90 -4.89 16.47
C ASN A 88 -33.34 -6.17 17.12
N ASP A 89 -34.20 -6.93 17.80
CA ASP A 89 -33.82 -8.19 18.45
C ASP A 89 -33.37 -9.28 17.47
N ASP A 90 -33.89 -9.23 16.23
CA ASP A 90 -33.48 -10.10 15.12
C ASP A 90 -32.16 -9.66 14.45
N GLY A 91 -31.55 -8.55 14.91
CA GLY A 91 -30.29 -8.01 14.38
C GLY A 91 -30.43 -7.22 13.08
N GLN A 92 -31.65 -6.89 12.64
CA GLN A 92 -31.90 -6.12 11.42
C GLN A 92 -31.71 -4.63 11.68
N HIS A 93 -31.15 -3.91 10.69
CA HIS A 93 -31.06 -2.44 10.73
C HIS A 93 -32.44 -1.82 10.80
N ILE A 94 -32.61 -0.89 11.73
CA ILE A 94 -33.84 -0.11 11.90
C ILE A 94 -33.52 1.39 11.89
N GLY A 95 -34.57 2.21 11.78
CA GLY A 95 -34.47 3.65 11.91
C GLY A 95 -34.12 4.10 13.34
N GLY A 96 -34.02 5.41 13.51
CA GLY A 96 -33.70 6.03 14.80
C GLY A 96 -32.24 6.49 14.88
N THR A 97 -32.01 7.48 15.74
CA THR A 97 -30.67 8.07 15.91
C THR A 97 -29.86 7.28 16.92
N ALA A 98 -28.68 6.79 16.52
CA ALA A 98 -27.68 6.28 17.45
C ALA A 98 -26.50 7.25 17.47
N ALA A 99 -26.10 7.72 18.65
CA ALA A 99 -24.91 8.55 18.81
C ALA A 99 -23.77 7.70 19.33
N ILE A 100 -22.54 7.95 18.85
CA ILE A 100 -21.35 7.28 19.39
C ILE A 100 -21.21 7.71 20.85
N PRO A 101 -21.17 6.78 21.83
CA PRO A 101 -20.99 7.15 23.22
C PRO A 101 -19.64 7.85 23.42
N ALA A 102 -19.57 8.75 24.39
CA ALA A 102 -18.34 9.49 24.66
C ALA A 102 -17.23 8.54 25.13
N PHE A 103 -16.04 8.68 24.54
CA PHE A 103 -14.84 7.97 24.95
C PHE A 103 -13.61 8.84 24.72
N THR A 104 -12.52 8.50 25.40
CA THR A 104 -11.21 9.10 25.19
C THR A 104 -10.41 8.21 24.24
N PRO A 105 -9.99 8.70 23.07
CA PRO A 105 -9.11 7.95 22.18
C PRO A 105 -7.79 7.60 22.88
N GLY A 106 -7.21 6.44 22.54
CA GLY A 106 -5.87 6.09 23.00
C GLY A 106 -4.78 7.08 22.55
N ASP A 107 -3.63 7.03 23.21
CA ASP A 107 -2.49 7.88 22.89
C ASP A 107 -2.05 7.73 21.42
N GLY A 108 -1.80 8.88 20.78
CA GLY A 108 -1.45 8.95 19.36
C GLY A 108 -2.65 8.93 18.42
N TRP A 109 -3.88 8.75 18.91
CA TRP A 109 -5.10 8.92 18.12
C TRP A 109 -5.66 10.33 18.25
N VAL A 110 -5.94 10.96 17.10
CA VAL A 110 -6.51 12.31 17.03
C VAL A 110 -7.78 12.30 16.19
N LYS A 111 -8.88 12.80 16.76
CA LYS A 111 -10.13 13.01 16.02
C LYS A 111 -10.00 14.25 15.13
N TYR A 112 -10.31 14.11 13.85
CA TYR A 112 -10.42 15.21 12.89
C TYR A 112 -11.56 14.94 11.91
N GLY A 113 -12.59 15.79 11.96
CA GLY A 113 -13.86 15.54 11.27
C GLY A 113 -14.54 14.27 11.81
N ASP A 114 -14.93 13.38 10.90
CA ASP A 114 -15.60 12.10 11.21
C ASP A 114 -14.63 10.94 11.47
N TYR A 115 -13.33 11.19 11.41
CA TYR A 115 -12.29 10.16 11.48
C TYR A 115 -11.40 10.33 12.70
N TYR A 116 -10.84 9.22 13.16
CA TYR A 116 -9.76 9.15 14.13
C TYR A 116 -8.50 8.70 13.42
N TYR A 117 -7.45 9.51 13.48
CA TYR A 117 -6.17 9.25 12.80
C TYR A 117 -5.13 8.84 13.83
N TYR A 118 -4.38 7.79 13.55
CA TYR A 118 -3.16 7.51 14.30
C TYR A 118 -2.01 8.35 13.74
N THR A 119 -1.37 9.16 14.57
CA THR A 119 -0.46 10.22 14.11
C THR A 119 0.96 9.77 13.81
N TYR A 120 1.23 8.47 13.88
CA TYR A 120 2.54 7.90 13.60
C TYR A 120 2.42 6.81 12.53
N PRO A 121 3.42 6.66 11.64
CA PRO A 121 3.48 5.52 10.74
C PRO A 121 3.49 4.21 11.52
N VAL A 122 2.73 3.22 11.05
CA VAL A 122 2.67 1.88 11.61
C VAL A 122 3.38 0.93 10.66
N ALA A 123 4.40 0.23 11.15
CA ALA A 123 5.17 -0.72 10.36
C ALA A 123 4.33 -1.95 9.95
N PRO A 124 4.71 -2.67 8.87
CA PRO A 124 4.09 -3.94 8.49
C PRO A 124 3.96 -4.93 9.65
N GLY A 125 2.77 -5.51 9.79
CA GLY A 125 2.45 -6.47 10.85
C GLY A 125 2.31 -5.86 12.26
N GLN A 126 2.46 -4.54 12.40
CA GLN A 126 2.32 -3.84 13.68
C GLN A 126 0.95 -3.16 13.79
N GLN A 127 0.63 -2.72 15.00
CA GLN A 127 -0.54 -1.89 15.32
C GLN A 127 -0.11 -0.77 16.28
N PRO A 128 -0.91 0.29 16.41
CA PRO A 128 -0.74 1.29 17.47
C PRO A 128 -0.56 0.64 18.85
N GLU A 129 0.36 1.19 19.65
CA GLU A 129 0.67 0.66 20.99
C GLU A 129 -0.54 0.74 21.92
N THR A 130 -1.30 1.83 21.82
CA THR A 130 -2.58 1.98 22.52
C THR A 130 -3.75 1.80 21.54
N PRO A 131 -4.80 1.04 21.94
CA PRO A 131 -5.99 0.89 21.12
C PRO A 131 -6.71 2.22 20.97
N LEU A 132 -7.42 2.42 19.86
CA LEU A 132 -8.28 3.59 19.66
C LEU A 132 -9.35 3.66 20.76
N ILE A 133 -9.94 2.51 21.10
CA ILE A 133 -10.93 2.38 22.16
C ILE A 133 -10.48 1.27 23.11
N ASP A 134 -10.15 1.64 24.35
CA ASP A 134 -9.89 0.67 25.41
C ASP A 134 -11.17 -0.08 25.81
N SER A 135 -12.24 0.68 26.08
CA SER A 135 -13.56 0.14 26.41
C SER A 135 -14.67 1.12 26.04
N LEU A 136 -15.71 0.64 25.36
CA LEU A 136 -16.90 1.40 24.98
C LEU A 136 -18.16 0.55 25.11
N THR A 137 -19.00 0.88 26.09
CA THR A 137 -20.30 0.23 26.28
C THR A 137 -21.33 0.85 25.34
N LEU A 138 -22.00 0.00 24.56
CA LEU A 138 -23.04 0.39 23.62
C LEU A 138 -24.38 0.56 24.35
N THR A 139 -25.25 1.39 23.80
CA THR A 139 -26.62 1.57 24.31
C THR A 139 -27.42 0.29 24.10
N GLY A 140 -27.72 -0.42 25.19
CA GLY A 140 -28.38 -1.73 25.15
C GLY A 140 -29.86 -1.68 24.76
N SER A 141 -30.53 -0.54 24.98
CA SER A 141 -31.89 -0.30 24.51
C SER A 141 -32.21 1.19 24.41
N TYR A 142 -33.03 1.56 23.43
CA TYR A 142 -33.61 2.89 23.31
C TYR A 142 -35.09 2.88 23.73
N SER A 143 -35.54 3.94 24.39
CA SER A 143 -36.91 4.07 24.91
C SER A 143 -37.85 4.91 24.04
N ASP A 144 -37.36 5.42 22.90
CA ASP A 144 -38.18 6.14 21.94
C ASP A 144 -39.03 5.18 21.08
N ALA A 145 -39.85 5.75 20.20
CA ALA A 145 -40.77 4.99 19.36
C ALA A 145 -40.07 4.01 18.40
N ASP A 146 -38.81 4.28 18.05
CA ASP A 146 -38.02 3.41 17.16
C ASP A 146 -37.44 2.22 17.94
N GLY A 147 -37.12 2.43 19.23
CA GLY A 147 -36.60 1.38 20.10
C GLY A 147 -35.27 0.78 19.61
N GLY A 148 -35.12 -0.53 19.83
CA GLY A 148 -33.94 -1.31 19.44
C GLY A 148 -32.71 -1.08 20.33
N LYS A 149 -31.58 -1.62 19.90
CA LYS A 149 -30.27 -1.51 20.58
C LYS A 149 -29.22 -0.95 19.63
N GLN A 150 -28.16 -0.37 20.18
CA GLN A 150 -27.09 0.21 19.41
C GLN A 150 -26.17 -0.87 18.84
N ALA A 151 -25.79 -0.69 17.59
CA ALA A 151 -24.65 -1.34 16.97
C ALA A 151 -23.61 -0.29 16.59
N LEU A 152 -22.34 -0.70 16.61
CA LEU A 152 -21.20 0.10 16.19
C LEU A 152 -20.35 -0.74 15.24
N GLU A 153 -20.08 -0.19 14.07
CA GLU A 153 -19.20 -0.74 13.06
C GLU A 153 -17.95 0.14 12.96
N ILE A 154 -16.79 -0.51 12.85
CA ILE A 154 -15.48 0.15 12.82
C ILE A 154 -14.89 -0.07 11.43
N MET A 155 -14.75 1.01 10.68
CA MET A 155 -14.16 0.99 9.35
C MET A 155 -12.76 1.58 9.44
N ALA A 156 -11.74 0.82 9.04
CA ALA A 156 -10.36 1.27 9.01
C ALA A 156 -9.85 1.42 7.58
N GLU A 157 -9.01 2.42 7.38
CA GLU A 157 -8.30 2.66 6.13
C GLU A 157 -6.81 2.88 6.42
N ALA A 158 -5.98 2.38 5.51
CA ALA A 158 -4.53 2.55 5.56
C ALA A 158 -4.02 3.22 4.29
N ILE A 159 -2.98 4.04 4.42
CA ILE A 159 -2.27 4.64 3.30
C ILE A 159 -0.77 4.64 3.56
N GLN A 160 0.04 4.44 2.51
CA GLN A 160 1.49 4.48 2.63
C GLN A 160 1.98 5.79 3.28
N SER A 161 2.95 5.69 4.18
CA SER A 161 3.50 6.84 4.90
C SER A 161 4.45 7.68 4.05
N ALA A 162 5.02 7.08 3.00
CA ALA A 162 5.96 7.70 2.09
C ALA A 162 5.52 7.48 0.62
N PRO A 163 5.63 8.50 -0.25
CA PRO A 163 5.98 9.89 0.07
C PRO A 163 4.87 10.58 0.87
N THR A 164 5.23 11.57 1.69
CA THR A 164 4.30 12.29 2.59
C THR A 164 3.13 12.94 1.86
N ASP A 165 3.31 13.31 0.60
CA ASP A 165 2.26 13.93 -0.23
C ASP A 165 1.12 12.98 -0.58
N ALA A 166 1.38 11.66 -0.60
CA ALA A 166 0.35 10.66 -0.93
C ALA A 166 -0.82 10.72 0.05
N LEU A 167 -0.52 10.92 1.34
CA LEU A 167 -1.53 11.06 2.39
C LEU A 167 -2.34 12.34 2.22
N GLY A 168 -1.67 13.47 1.99
CA GLY A 168 -2.31 14.76 1.79
C GLY A 168 -3.24 14.78 0.59
N GLN A 169 -2.80 14.21 -0.53
CA GLN A 169 -3.59 14.13 -1.76
C GLN A 169 -4.80 13.19 -1.63
N ALA A 170 -4.66 12.06 -0.94
CA ALA A 170 -5.73 11.08 -0.82
C ALA A 170 -6.77 11.43 0.25
N TRP A 171 -6.32 11.94 1.41
CA TRP A 171 -7.19 12.16 2.56
C TRP A 171 -7.47 13.64 2.83
N GLY A 172 -6.77 14.57 2.16
CA GLY A 172 -6.97 16.00 2.35
C GLY A 172 -6.49 16.52 3.72
N VAL A 173 -5.61 15.77 4.40
CA VAL A 173 -5.08 16.15 5.71
C VAL A 173 -3.55 16.11 5.75
N THR A 174 -2.95 16.92 6.62
CA THR A 174 -1.54 16.81 7.02
C THR A 174 -1.49 16.22 8.42
N ILE A 175 -0.69 15.16 8.59
CA ILE A 175 -0.46 14.52 9.88
C ILE A 175 0.95 14.85 10.38
N THR A 176 1.02 15.29 11.63
CA THR A 176 2.25 15.45 12.40
C THR A 176 2.06 14.76 13.76
N PRO A 177 3.12 14.39 14.48
CA PRO A 177 3.00 13.79 15.80
C PRO A 177 2.02 14.56 16.70
N GLY A 178 0.93 13.90 17.12
CA GLY A 178 -0.10 14.47 17.98
C GLY A 178 -1.05 15.50 17.34
N ARG A 179 -1.00 15.72 16.01
CA ARG A 179 -1.86 16.71 15.34
C ARG A 179 -2.24 16.31 13.91
N VAL A 180 -3.52 16.54 13.59
CA VAL A 180 -4.07 16.44 12.23
C VAL A 180 -4.62 17.80 11.84
N ALA A 181 -4.34 18.24 10.62
CA ALA A 181 -4.85 19.49 10.06
C ALA A 181 -5.26 19.31 8.60
N GLN A 182 -5.95 20.30 8.02
CA GLN A 182 -6.25 20.31 6.61
C GLN A 182 -4.95 20.35 5.78
N TYR A 183 -4.88 19.55 4.73
CA TYR A 183 -3.78 19.59 3.77
C TYR A 183 -3.83 20.91 2.99
N GLN A 184 -2.67 21.54 2.80
CA GLN A 184 -2.50 22.82 2.12
C GLN A 184 -1.64 22.67 0.88
#